data_AF-A0A9J7B0W6-F1
#
_entry.id   AF-A0A9J7B0W6-F1
#
_cell.length_a   1.000
_cell.length_b   1.000
_cell.length_c   1.000
_cell.angle_alpha   90.00
_cell.angle_beta   90.00
_cell.angle_gamma   90.00
#
_symmetry.space_group_name_H-M   'P 1'
#
loop_
_entity.id
_entity.type
_entity.pdbx_description
1 polymer ?
#
loop_
_entity_poly.entity_id
_entity_poly.type
_entity_poly.pdbx_seq_one_letter_code
_entity_poly.pdbx_strand_id
1 'polypeptide(L)'
;MVDNNNTVEESERRQIVEIQITIESAIYRLKKLADAGSTAKCKEATDHLLVALKNPRLPRAFCNESRNAINALMQHAFMKATDLASKAAMEAAMQDDPESRAACIKLARENLRGAMKHKAPREFQLKCERMLETALLTGGVKAKGPTKAKPLDAAMENAGGEKDGRASETALMEHSAIAES
;
A
#
# COMPACT_ATOMS: atom_id res chain seq x y z
N MET A 1 53.24 -6.69 -40.53
CA MET A 1 53.40 -6.32 -39.10
C MET A 1 52.44 -5.19 -38.73
N VAL A 2 51.19 -5.22 -39.19
CA VAL A 2 50.15 -4.23 -38.81
C VAL A 2 48.94 -4.93 -38.16
N ASP A 3 48.79 -6.19 -38.56
CA ASP A 3 47.66 -7.10 -38.36
C ASP A 3 47.47 -7.46 -36.88
N ASN A 4 48.57 -7.59 -36.15
CA ASN A 4 48.58 -8.04 -34.74
C ASN A 4 47.98 -7.02 -33.76
N ASN A 5 47.95 -5.72 -34.09
CA ASN A 5 47.27 -4.73 -33.25
C ASN A 5 45.75 -4.77 -33.47
N ASN A 6 45.30 -4.88 -34.73
CA ASN A 6 43.87 -4.97 -35.05
C ASN A 6 43.21 -6.18 -34.38
N THR A 7 43.87 -7.35 -34.40
CA THR A 7 43.33 -8.56 -33.76
C THR A 7 43.25 -8.46 -32.24
N VAL A 8 44.21 -7.78 -31.60
CA VAL A 8 44.17 -7.49 -30.16
C VAL A 8 43.01 -6.54 -29.83
N GLU A 9 42.93 -5.38 -30.51
CA GLU A 9 41.84 -4.42 -30.30
C GLU A 9 40.45 -5.05 -30.52
N GLU A 10 40.28 -5.88 -31.55
CA GLU A 10 39.00 -6.54 -31.81
C GLU A 10 38.65 -7.53 -30.68
N SER A 11 39.64 -8.27 -30.17
CA SER A 11 39.44 -9.19 -29.05
C SER A 11 39.03 -8.47 -27.75
N GLU A 12 39.61 -7.31 -27.46
CA GLU A 12 39.25 -6.51 -26.29
C GLU A 12 37.86 -5.88 -26.43
N ARG A 13 37.50 -5.39 -27.62
CA ARG A 13 36.15 -4.88 -27.93
C ARG A 13 35.09 -5.97 -27.74
N ARG A 14 35.34 -7.20 -28.21
CA ARG A 14 34.45 -8.36 -28.01
C ARG A 14 34.26 -8.67 -26.52
N GLN A 15 35.35 -8.73 -25.73
CA GLN A 15 35.28 -8.96 -24.27
C GLN A 15 34.45 -7.88 -23.55
N ILE A 16 34.57 -6.61 -23.94
CA ILE A 16 33.75 -5.52 -23.35
C ILE A 16 32.26 -5.76 -23.63
N VAL A 17 31.89 -6.10 -24.86
CA VAL A 17 30.50 -6.39 -25.25
C VAL A 17 29.93 -7.59 -24.51
N GLU A 18 30.70 -8.68 -24.34
CA GLU A 18 30.28 -9.87 -23.57
C GLU A 18 29.96 -9.52 -22.10
N ILE A 19 30.77 -8.66 -21.47
CA ILE A 19 30.54 -8.18 -20.11
C ILE A 19 29.29 -7.29 -20.05
N GLN A 20 29.06 -6.43 -21.04
CA GLN A 20 27.85 -5.59 -21.13
C GLN A 20 26.58 -6.45 -21.25
N ILE A 21 26.54 -7.41 -22.19
CA ILE A 21 25.42 -8.35 -22.37
C ILE A 21 25.14 -9.15 -21.09
N THR A 22 26.19 -9.55 -20.36
CA THR A 22 26.08 -10.24 -19.07
C THR A 22 25.43 -9.35 -18.00
N ILE A 23 25.83 -8.08 -17.92
CA ILE A 23 25.27 -7.10 -16.98
C ILE A 23 23.81 -6.77 -17.33
N GLU A 24 23.48 -6.54 -18.60
CA GLU A 24 22.12 -6.31 -19.08
C GLU A 24 21.20 -7.50 -18.78
N SER A 25 21.69 -8.72 -19.01
CA SER A 25 20.99 -9.96 -18.67
C SER A 25 20.71 -10.09 -17.18
N ALA A 26 21.63 -9.63 -16.32
CA ALA A 26 21.45 -9.60 -14.88
C ALA A 26 20.51 -8.46 -14.42
N ILE A 27 20.52 -7.30 -15.08
CA ILE A 27 19.55 -6.21 -14.84
C ILE A 27 18.12 -6.66 -15.22
N TYR A 28 17.96 -7.41 -16.32
CA TYR A 28 16.67 -8.02 -16.69
C TYR A 28 16.17 -9.04 -15.66
N ARG A 29 17.08 -9.83 -15.05
CA ARG A 29 16.74 -10.72 -13.91
C ARG A 29 16.35 -9.90 -12.67
N LEU A 30 17.09 -8.85 -12.34
CA LEU A 30 16.76 -7.92 -11.24
C LEU A 30 15.37 -7.29 -11.43
N LYS A 31 14.98 -6.94 -12.67
CA LYS A 31 13.63 -6.44 -12.95
C LYS A 31 12.54 -7.44 -12.53
N LYS A 32 12.67 -8.72 -12.89
CA LYS A 32 11.70 -9.76 -12.49
C LYS A 32 11.60 -9.92 -10.96
N LEU A 33 12.71 -9.77 -10.24
CA LEU A 33 12.73 -9.78 -8.77
C LEU A 33 12.04 -8.55 -8.18
N ALA A 34 12.20 -7.37 -8.81
CA ALA A 34 11.55 -6.13 -8.40
C ALA A 34 10.04 -6.14 -8.67
N ASP A 35 9.62 -6.66 -9.83
CA ASP A 35 8.20 -6.85 -10.20
C ASP A 35 7.48 -7.79 -9.21
N ALA A 36 8.22 -8.74 -8.63
CA ALA A 36 7.78 -9.64 -7.57
C ALA A 36 7.97 -9.09 -6.13
N GLY A 37 8.45 -7.86 -5.95
CA GLY A 37 8.68 -7.25 -4.63
C GLY A 37 9.72 -7.96 -3.75
N SER A 38 10.61 -8.77 -4.33
CA SER A 38 11.55 -9.63 -3.60
C SER A 38 12.79 -8.86 -3.12
N THR A 39 12.62 -7.89 -2.22
CA THR A 39 13.63 -6.89 -1.83
C THR A 39 14.97 -7.47 -1.38
N ALA A 40 14.97 -8.59 -0.64
CA ALA A 40 16.20 -9.28 -0.24
C ALA A 40 17.01 -9.80 -1.45
N LYS A 41 16.35 -10.50 -2.39
CA LYS A 41 16.97 -11.01 -3.63
C LYS A 41 17.37 -9.87 -4.57
N CYS A 42 16.60 -8.77 -4.58
CA CYS A 42 16.96 -7.57 -5.34
C CYS A 42 18.25 -6.94 -4.81
N LYS A 43 18.43 -6.89 -3.48
CA LYS A 43 19.66 -6.40 -2.85
C LYS A 43 20.86 -7.29 -3.19
N GLU A 44 20.73 -8.60 -3.04
CA GLU A 44 21.77 -9.58 -3.38
C GLU A 44 22.22 -9.44 -4.86
N ALA A 45 21.27 -9.46 -5.80
CA ALA A 45 21.56 -9.24 -7.22
C ALA A 45 22.15 -7.84 -7.51
N THR A 46 21.73 -6.81 -6.77
CA THR A 46 22.30 -5.46 -6.85
C THR A 46 23.75 -5.42 -6.38
N ASP A 47 24.07 -6.04 -5.24
CA ASP A 47 25.42 -6.06 -4.69
C ASP A 47 26.40 -6.77 -5.66
N HIS A 48 25.98 -7.87 -6.29
CA HIS A 48 26.73 -8.53 -7.37
C HIS A 48 26.91 -7.64 -8.62
N LEU A 49 25.84 -7.00 -9.10
CA LEU A 49 25.90 -6.07 -10.24
C LEU A 49 26.83 -4.89 -9.97
N LEU A 50 26.80 -4.33 -8.76
CA LEU A 50 27.67 -3.22 -8.35
C LEU A 50 29.15 -3.62 -8.24
N VAL A 51 29.46 -4.91 -8.08
CA VAL A 51 30.83 -5.43 -8.21
C VAL A 51 31.23 -5.54 -9.69
N ALA A 52 30.39 -6.10 -10.55
CA ALA A 52 30.66 -6.20 -12.00
C ALA A 52 30.91 -4.81 -12.63
N LEU A 53 30.13 -3.80 -12.23
CA LEU A 53 30.24 -2.41 -12.65
C LEU A 53 31.49 -1.67 -12.13
N LYS A 54 32.40 -2.33 -11.39
CA LYS A 54 33.73 -1.80 -11.05
C LYS A 54 34.80 -2.15 -12.09
N ASN A 55 34.48 -2.97 -13.10
CA ASN A 55 35.45 -3.35 -14.13
C ASN A 55 35.94 -2.10 -14.90
N PRO A 56 37.26 -1.79 -14.91
CA PRO A 56 37.80 -0.57 -15.51
C PRO A 56 37.71 -0.54 -17.04
N ARG A 57 37.45 -1.68 -17.69
CA ARG A 57 37.26 -1.78 -19.15
C ARG A 57 35.87 -1.33 -19.62
N LEU A 58 34.91 -1.16 -18.72
CA LEU A 58 33.54 -0.80 -19.09
C LEU A 58 33.38 0.72 -19.36
N PRO A 59 32.68 1.12 -20.44
CA PRO A 59 32.40 2.53 -20.73
C PRO A 59 31.71 3.25 -19.57
N ARG A 60 32.24 4.42 -19.18
CA ARG A 60 31.71 5.20 -18.04
C ARG A 60 30.23 5.57 -18.17
N ALA A 61 29.76 5.79 -19.41
CA ALA A 61 28.34 6.03 -19.71
C ALA A 61 27.47 4.82 -19.33
N PHE A 62 27.76 3.65 -19.89
CA PHE A 62 27.10 2.37 -19.58
C PHE A 62 27.10 2.07 -18.08
N CYS A 63 28.23 2.33 -17.40
CA CYS A 63 28.35 2.15 -15.96
C CYS A 63 27.49 3.10 -15.11
N ASN A 64 27.20 4.31 -15.61
CA ASN A 64 26.30 5.25 -14.94
C ASN A 64 24.84 4.89 -15.21
N GLU A 65 24.50 4.58 -16.46
CA GLU A 65 23.17 4.13 -16.88
C GLU A 65 22.74 2.85 -16.14
N SER A 66 23.61 1.85 -16.09
CA SER A 66 23.38 0.62 -15.32
C SER A 66 23.11 0.89 -13.84
N ARG A 67 23.86 1.81 -13.20
CA ARG A 67 23.62 2.21 -11.81
C ARG A 67 22.28 2.94 -11.63
N ASN A 68 21.87 3.75 -12.59
CA ASN A 68 20.57 4.42 -12.56
C ASN A 68 19.43 3.40 -12.70
N ALA A 69 19.53 2.45 -13.64
CA ALA A 69 18.58 1.36 -13.80
C ALA A 69 18.48 0.49 -12.54
N ILE A 70 19.60 0.08 -11.95
CA ILE A 70 19.64 -0.67 -10.69
C ILE A 70 18.95 0.09 -9.55
N ASN A 71 19.21 1.39 -9.40
CA ASN A 71 18.56 2.20 -8.37
C ASN A 71 17.04 2.30 -8.58
N ALA A 72 16.58 2.49 -9.82
CA ALA A 72 15.15 2.52 -10.16
C ALA A 72 14.47 1.16 -9.94
N LEU A 73 15.16 0.04 -10.20
CA LEU A 73 14.64 -1.30 -9.91
C LEU A 73 14.59 -1.58 -8.40
N MET A 74 15.58 -1.13 -7.62
CA MET A 74 15.53 -1.21 -6.16
C MET A 74 14.40 -0.36 -5.56
N GLN A 75 14.19 0.85 -6.09
CA GLN A 75 13.05 1.71 -5.76
C GLN A 75 11.73 0.98 -6.04
N HIS A 76 11.57 0.41 -7.25
CA HIS A 76 10.38 -0.35 -7.63
C HIS A 76 10.15 -1.57 -6.73
N ALA A 77 11.20 -2.34 -6.43
CA ALA A 77 11.13 -3.50 -5.55
C ALA A 77 10.60 -3.16 -4.15
N PHE A 78 11.12 -2.09 -3.53
CA PHE A 78 10.66 -1.65 -2.22
C PHE A 78 9.24 -1.08 -2.28
N MET A 79 8.90 -0.27 -3.29
CA MET A 79 7.53 0.22 -3.46
C MET A 79 6.53 -0.94 -3.63
N LYS A 80 6.87 -1.94 -4.45
CA LYS A 80 6.06 -3.15 -4.66
C LYS A 80 5.88 -3.96 -3.37
N ALA A 81 6.96 -4.16 -2.61
CA ALA A 81 6.92 -4.87 -1.33
C ALA A 81 6.08 -4.13 -0.28
N THR A 82 6.19 -2.80 -0.20
CA THR A 82 5.35 -1.97 0.67
C THR A 82 3.88 -2.04 0.28
N ASP A 83 3.54 -1.94 -1.01
CA ASP A 83 2.15 -2.05 -1.49
C ASP A 83 1.55 -3.44 -1.18
N LEU A 84 2.34 -4.52 -1.28
CA LEU A 84 1.91 -5.88 -0.93
C LEU A 84 1.71 -6.04 0.59
N ALA A 85 2.68 -5.64 1.40
CA ALA A 85 2.56 -5.74 2.87
C ALA A 85 1.45 -4.84 3.43
N SER A 86 1.19 -3.68 2.81
CA SER A 86 0.08 -2.78 3.19
C SER A 86 -1.30 -3.36 2.83
N LYS A 87 -1.41 -4.21 1.81
CA LYS A 87 -2.63 -4.96 1.49
C LYS A 87 -2.83 -6.12 2.46
N ALA A 88 -1.80 -6.92 2.70
CA ALA A 88 -1.86 -8.00 3.69
C ALA A 88 -2.23 -7.49 5.09
N ALA A 89 -1.73 -6.30 5.49
CA ALA A 89 -2.15 -5.63 6.72
C ALA A 89 -3.64 -5.27 6.77
N MET A 90 -4.23 -4.85 5.64
CA MET A 90 -5.66 -4.58 5.52
C MET A 90 -6.49 -5.86 5.51
N GLU A 91 -6.01 -6.92 4.84
CA GLU A 91 -6.67 -8.22 4.76
C GLU A 91 -6.71 -8.90 6.14
N ALA A 92 -5.59 -8.95 6.86
CA ALA A 92 -5.54 -9.41 8.25
C ALA A 92 -6.41 -8.55 9.19
N ALA A 93 -6.47 -7.23 8.97
CA ALA A 93 -7.36 -6.36 9.72
C ALA A 93 -8.85 -6.71 9.52
N MET A 94 -9.25 -7.06 8.30
CA MET A 94 -10.62 -7.47 7.95
C MET A 94 -10.97 -8.90 8.39
N GLN A 95 -9.98 -9.69 8.81
CA GLN A 95 -10.12 -11.03 9.36
C GLN A 95 -10.05 -11.05 10.90
N ASP A 96 -9.93 -9.87 11.53
CA ASP A 96 -9.68 -9.69 12.96
C ASP A 96 -8.48 -10.48 13.51
N ASP A 97 -7.43 -10.67 12.68
CA ASP A 97 -6.14 -11.23 13.08
C ASP A 97 -5.20 -10.08 13.54
N PRO A 98 -4.97 -9.89 14.85
CA PRO A 98 -4.12 -8.82 15.34
C PRO A 98 -2.61 -9.11 15.12
N GLU A 99 -2.21 -10.38 15.08
CA GLU A 99 -0.79 -10.77 15.01
C GLU A 99 -0.26 -10.62 13.59
N SER A 100 -0.97 -11.17 12.60
CA SER A 100 -0.67 -10.99 11.18
C SER A 100 -0.78 -9.51 10.79
N ARG A 101 -1.80 -8.79 11.27
CA ARG A 101 -1.91 -7.33 11.08
C ARG A 101 -0.68 -6.59 11.61
N ALA A 102 -0.23 -6.89 12.83
CA ALA A 102 0.96 -6.26 13.42
C ALA A 102 2.24 -6.58 12.64
N ALA A 103 2.43 -7.85 12.24
CA ALA A 103 3.56 -8.30 11.43
C ALA A 103 3.60 -7.61 10.05
N CYS A 104 2.45 -7.55 9.35
CA CYS A 104 2.34 -6.90 8.05
C CYS A 104 2.54 -5.37 8.14
N ILE A 105 2.01 -4.69 9.17
CA ILE A 105 2.26 -3.25 9.40
C ILE A 105 3.76 -2.99 9.64
N LYS A 106 4.44 -3.84 10.42
CA LYS A 106 5.90 -3.73 10.64
C LYS A 106 6.66 -3.89 9.31
N LEU A 107 6.38 -4.97 8.56
CA LEU A 107 7.02 -5.26 7.28
C LEU A 107 6.78 -4.15 6.23
N ALA A 108 5.57 -3.57 6.20
CA ALA A 108 5.25 -2.45 5.32
C ALA A 108 6.08 -1.20 5.67
N ARG A 109 6.20 -0.86 6.96
CA ARG A 109 7.03 0.27 7.45
C ARG A 109 8.52 0.06 7.17
N GLU A 110 9.02 -1.16 7.29
CA GLU A 110 10.41 -1.51 6.97
C GLU A 110 10.71 -1.38 5.47
N ASN A 111 9.85 -1.93 4.60
CA ASN A 111 10.00 -1.76 3.16
C ASN A 111 9.80 -0.30 2.72
N LEU A 112 8.92 0.47 3.37
CA LEU A 112 8.68 1.89 3.06
C LEU A 112 9.94 2.73 3.34
N ARG A 113 10.66 2.47 4.43
CA ARG A 113 11.97 3.08 4.70
C ARG A 113 12.99 2.76 3.59
N GLY A 114 12.96 1.53 3.06
CA GLY A 114 13.73 1.14 1.88
C GLY A 114 13.33 1.94 0.63
N ALA A 115 12.03 2.09 0.35
CA ALA A 115 11.51 2.85 -0.78
C ALA A 115 11.97 4.33 -0.70
N MET A 116 11.85 4.96 0.47
CA MET A 116 12.28 6.35 0.66
C MET A 116 13.81 6.52 0.55
N LYS A 117 14.61 5.55 1.02
CA LYS A 117 16.07 5.52 0.80
C LYS A 117 16.42 5.49 -0.69
N HIS A 118 15.64 4.77 -1.50
CA HIS A 118 15.75 4.75 -2.96
C HIS A 118 14.88 5.82 -3.66
N LYS A 119 14.59 6.94 -2.96
CA LYS A 119 13.93 8.15 -3.50
C LYS A 119 12.51 7.92 -4.07
N ALA A 120 11.72 7.04 -3.46
CA ALA A 120 10.30 6.92 -3.77
C ALA A 120 9.55 8.27 -3.59
N PRO A 121 8.51 8.56 -4.42
CA PRO A 121 7.75 9.81 -4.32
C PRO A 121 7.06 9.97 -2.97
N ARG A 122 6.96 11.21 -2.45
CA ARG A 122 6.28 11.50 -1.18
C ARG A 122 4.79 11.11 -1.20
N GLU A 123 4.14 11.17 -2.36
CA GLU A 123 2.76 10.71 -2.56
C GLU A 123 2.60 9.21 -2.27
N PHE A 124 3.61 8.40 -2.63
CA PHE A 124 3.63 6.97 -2.32
C PHE A 124 3.71 6.73 -0.81
N GLN A 125 4.56 7.50 -0.12
CA GLN A 125 4.65 7.44 1.34
C GLN A 125 3.30 7.74 2.00
N LEU A 126 2.67 8.87 1.66
CA LEU A 126 1.39 9.29 2.23
C LEU A 126 0.26 8.30 1.95
N LYS A 127 0.22 7.72 0.73
CA LYS A 127 -0.72 6.64 0.36
C LYS A 127 -0.55 5.42 1.26
N CYS A 128 0.67 4.94 1.45
CA CYS A 128 0.95 3.76 2.28
C CYS A 128 0.70 4.03 3.76
N GLU A 129 1.12 5.18 4.29
CA GLU A 129 0.87 5.58 5.68
C GLU A 129 -0.64 5.59 6.00
N ARG A 130 -1.45 6.19 5.12
CA ARG A 130 -2.93 6.18 5.25
C ARG A 130 -3.55 4.78 5.17
N MET A 131 -2.99 3.87 4.36
CA MET A 131 -3.45 2.47 4.33
C MET A 131 -3.14 1.75 5.65
N LEU A 132 -1.95 1.93 6.21
CA LEU A 132 -1.56 1.30 7.48
C LEU A 132 -2.32 1.89 8.68
N GLU A 133 -2.63 3.19 8.65
CA GLU A 133 -3.55 3.84 9.59
C GLU A 133 -4.97 3.25 9.49
N THR A 134 -5.49 3.06 8.28
CA THR A 134 -6.81 2.44 8.04
C THR A 134 -6.86 1.01 8.61
N ALA A 135 -5.83 0.20 8.36
CA ALA A 135 -5.72 -1.16 8.90
C ALA A 135 -5.69 -1.18 10.44
N LEU A 136 -5.00 -0.20 11.05
CA LEU A 136 -4.84 -0.09 12.50
C LEU A 136 -6.12 0.41 13.21
N LEU A 137 -6.81 1.41 12.65
CA LEU A 137 -7.89 2.13 13.34
C LEU A 137 -9.31 1.65 12.99
N THR A 138 -9.51 0.98 11.84
CA THR A 138 -10.86 0.68 11.31
C THR A 138 -11.12 -0.81 11.02
N GLY A 139 -10.20 -1.70 11.40
CA GLY A 139 -10.26 -3.11 11.01
C GLY A 139 -10.19 -3.31 9.48
N GLY A 140 -9.69 -2.31 8.73
CA GLY A 140 -9.73 -2.30 7.27
C GLY A 140 -11.15 -2.21 6.66
N VAL A 141 -12.21 -2.16 7.46
CA VAL A 141 -13.60 -2.18 7.00
C VAL A 141 -13.98 -0.84 6.39
N LYS A 142 -14.16 -0.82 5.06
CA LYS A 142 -14.83 0.31 4.39
C LYS A 142 -16.29 0.37 4.86
N ALA A 143 -16.66 1.46 5.53
CA ALA A 143 -18.04 1.71 5.96
C ALA A 143 -19.01 1.60 4.77
N LYS A 144 -19.94 0.64 4.82
CA LYS A 144 -20.94 0.41 3.78
C LYS A 144 -22.15 1.32 4.01
N GLY A 145 -22.19 2.43 3.28
CA GLY A 145 -23.32 3.36 3.25
C GLY A 145 -23.21 4.50 4.26
N PRO A 146 -24.16 5.46 4.21
CA PRO A 146 -24.19 6.57 5.17
C PRO A 146 -24.40 6.02 6.58
N THR A 147 -23.53 6.41 7.51
CA THR A 147 -23.79 6.27 8.94
C THR A 147 -25.13 6.92 9.25
N LYS A 148 -26.09 6.14 9.76
CA LYS A 148 -27.41 6.67 10.14
C LYS A 148 -27.20 7.85 11.07
N ALA A 149 -27.52 9.05 10.59
CA ALA A 149 -27.56 10.23 11.45
C ALA A 149 -28.48 9.92 12.63
N LYS A 150 -28.11 10.38 13.84
CA LYS A 150 -29.03 10.33 14.97
C LYS A 150 -30.35 10.98 14.53
N PRO A 151 -31.53 10.38 14.79
CA PRO A 151 -32.76 11.11 14.63
C PRO A 151 -32.63 12.37 15.50
N LEU A 152 -32.82 13.53 14.89
CA LEU A 152 -33.01 14.76 15.64
C LEU A 152 -34.32 14.63 16.40
N ASP A 153 -34.31 14.90 17.69
CA ASP A 153 -35.53 14.97 18.49
C ASP A 153 -36.45 16.02 17.87
N ALA A 154 -37.54 15.57 17.25
CA ALA A 154 -38.56 16.43 16.64
C ALA A 154 -39.43 17.06 17.73
N ALA A 155 -38.82 17.92 18.54
CA ALA A 155 -39.48 18.64 19.61
C ALA A 155 -40.42 19.70 19.05
N MET A 156 -41.72 19.52 19.31
CA MET A 156 -42.77 20.55 19.31
C MET A 156 -43.02 21.31 17.99
N GLU A 157 -43.99 20.82 17.21
CA GLU A 157 -44.92 21.74 16.54
C GLU A 157 -46.32 21.11 16.43
N ASN A 158 -47.27 21.65 17.22
CA ASN A 158 -48.71 21.36 17.15
C ASN A 158 -49.45 22.45 17.95
N ALA A 159 -49.78 23.56 17.29
CA ALA A 159 -50.45 24.70 17.92
C ALA A 159 -51.37 25.44 16.93
N GLY A 160 -52.67 25.55 17.26
CA GLY A 160 -53.61 26.52 16.68
C GLY A 160 -54.84 25.96 15.95
N GLY A 161 -56.04 26.41 16.35
CA GLY A 161 -57.36 26.17 15.70
C GLY A 161 -58.13 24.98 16.29
N GLU A 162 -59.18 25.11 17.11
CA GLU A 162 -60.49 25.82 16.96
C GLU A 162 -61.33 25.31 15.77
N LYS A 163 -62.64 24.99 15.86
CA LYS A 163 -63.72 25.00 16.90
C LYS A 163 -64.86 24.08 16.38
N ASP A 164 -65.93 23.65 17.06
CA ASP A 164 -66.55 23.78 18.41
C ASP A 164 -67.41 22.46 18.62
N GLY A 165 -68.27 22.17 19.60
CA GLY A 165 -68.81 22.88 20.78
C GLY A 165 -70.14 22.21 21.25
N ARG A 166 -70.47 22.21 22.56
CA ARG A 166 -71.53 21.39 23.26
C ARG A 166 -71.24 19.87 23.30
N ALA A 167 -71.64 19.05 24.28
CA ALA A 167 -72.25 19.18 25.64
C ALA A 167 -72.23 17.76 26.30
N SER A 168 -72.42 17.51 27.60
CA SER A 168 -72.60 18.35 28.80
C SER A 168 -72.24 17.59 30.10
N GLU A 169 -71.84 18.34 31.12
CA GLU A 169 -72.10 18.17 32.58
C GLU A 169 -72.93 16.95 33.07
N THR A 170 -72.30 16.06 33.85
CA THR A 170 -72.73 15.34 35.09
C THR A 170 -71.66 14.25 35.37
N ALA A 171 -71.09 13.97 36.55
CA ALA A 171 -71.43 14.08 37.98
C ALA A 171 -71.97 12.78 38.61
N LEU A 172 -71.25 12.32 39.65
CA LEU A 172 -71.57 11.31 40.68
C LEU A 172 -71.49 9.79 40.36
N MET A 173 -70.99 9.09 41.39
CA MET A 173 -71.24 7.73 41.95
C MET A 173 -72.15 6.75 41.16
N GLU A 174 -71.91 5.43 41.15
CA GLU A 174 -72.01 4.54 42.33
C GLU A 174 -71.26 3.18 42.23
N HIS A 175 -71.26 2.41 43.33
CA HIS A 175 -70.73 1.04 43.43
C HIS A 175 -71.84 -0.02 43.39
N SER A 176 -71.79 -0.96 42.44
CA SER A 176 -72.29 -2.36 42.57
C SER A 176 -71.82 -3.17 41.35
N ALA A 177 -71.00 -4.22 41.50
CA ALA A 177 -71.31 -5.56 42.00
C ALA A 177 -72.10 -6.41 40.99
N ILE A 178 -71.42 -7.40 40.39
CA ILE A 178 -72.02 -8.51 39.64
C ILE A 178 -71.45 -9.80 40.22
N ALA A 179 -72.31 -10.59 40.87
CA ALA A 179 -72.04 -11.95 41.33
C ALA A 179 -73.38 -12.67 41.46
N GLU A 180 -73.74 -13.47 40.47
CA GLU A 180 -74.94 -14.30 40.48
C GLU A 180 -74.58 -15.79 40.45
N SER A 181 -75.23 -16.54 41.35
CA SER A 181 -75.48 -17.99 41.34
C SER A 181 -74.29 -18.93 41.12
#